data_AF-A0A505I5P5-F1
#
_entry.id   AF-A0A505I5P5-F1
#
_cell.length_a   1.000
_cell.length_b   1.000
_cell.length_c   1.000
_cell.angle_alpha   90.00
_cell.angle_beta   90.00
_cell.angle_gamma   90.00
#
_symmetry.space_group_name_H-M   'P 1'
#
loop_
_entity.id
_entity.type
_entity.pdbx_description
1 polymer ?
#
loop_
_entity_poly.entity_id
_entity_poly.type
_entity_poly.pdbx_seq_one_letter_code
_entity_poly.pdbx_strand_id
1 'polypeptide(L)'
;MPSHAGLFTAFTGCVLAIDNDNRLTLHPKDHQPGLRDKLRANGEFWLCRDDGLIGKFGIPDKVVFLYDNQEYNIWIETRGFSDGALEYGLIPIIPGGDYSNSFLAVNDQTGRLEIVKQWRQEAKFRCVE
;
A
#
# COMPACT_ATOMS: atom_id res chain seq x y z
N MET A 1 15.95 -4.85 6.75
CA MET A 1 14.79 -3.96 6.97
C MET A 1 13.91 -4.62 8.01
N PRO A 2 13.81 -4.10 9.25
CA PRO A 2 12.66 -4.44 10.06
C PRO A 2 11.43 -3.90 9.32
N SER A 3 10.48 -4.78 9.15
CA SER A 3 9.13 -4.58 8.64
C SER A 3 8.41 -3.44 9.39
N HIS A 4 8.52 -2.21 8.92
CA HIS A 4 7.74 -1.09 9.45
C HIS A 4 6.27 -1.36 9.12
N ALA A 5 5.52 -1.71 10.16
CA ALA A 5 4.07 -1.75 10.11
C ALA A 5 3.53 -0.38 10.47
N GLY A 6 2.49 0.07 9.77
CA GLY A 6 1.93 1.38 10.00
C GLY A 6 0.84 1.73 9.01
N LEU A 7 0.37 2.96 9.11
CA LEU A 7 -0.60 3.54 8.21
C LEU A 7 0.12 4.08 6.98
N PHE A 8 -0.32 3.64 5.81
CA PHE A 8 0.19 4.16 4.56
C PHE A 8 -0.61 5.38 4.15
N THR A 9 0.07 6.52 4.06
CA THR A 9 -0.55 7.82 3.78
C THR A 9 0.02 8.40 2.49
N ALA A 10 -0.87 8.85 1.61
CA ALA A 10 -0.50 9.63 0.45
C ALA A 10 -0.16 11.07 0.87
N PHE A 11 0.56 11.80 0.02
CA PHE A 11 0.90 13.22 0.30
C PHE A 11 -0.32 14.15 0.32
N THR A 12 -1.43 13.71 -0.27
CA THR A 12 -2.75 14.38 -0.17
C THR A 12 -3.37 14.24 1.23
N GLY A 13 -2.82 13.36 2.07
CA GLY A 13 -3.35 13.01 3.39
C GLY A 13 -4.33 11.84 3.36
N CYS A 14 -4.69 11.31 2.20
CA CYS A 14 -5.49 10.10 2.10
C CYS A 14 -4.74 8.90 2.72
N VAL A 15 -5.50 8.00 3.34
CA VAL A 15 -4.96 6.85 4.08
C VAL A 15 -5.38 5.57 3.37
N LEU A 16 -4.44 4.65 3.17
CA LEU A 16 -4.76 3.29 2.74
C LEU A 16 -5.30 2.50 3.92
N ALA A 17 -6.36 1.73 3.67
CA ALA A 17 -7.01 0.86 4.63
C ALA A 17 -7.32 -0.49 3.98
N ILE A 18 -7.88 -1.40 4.77
CA ILE A 18 -8.26 -2.73 4.32
C ILE A 18 -9.71 -3.00 4.69
N ASP A 19 -10.52 -3.46 3.74
CA ASP A 19 -11.89 -3.87 4.03
C ASP A 19 -11.98 -5.27 4.70
N ASN A 20 -13.19 -5.77 4.90
CA ASN A 20 -13.41 -7.08 5.53
C ASN A 20 -12.97 -8.27 4.65
N ASP A 21 -12.81 -8.07 3.35
CA ASP A 21 -12.37 -9.07 2.37
C ASP A 21 -10.86 -9.01 2.11
N ASN A 22 -10.11 -8.30 2.97
CA ASN A 22 -8.67 -8.05 2.83
C ASN A 22 -8.31 -7.23 1.57
N ARG A 23 -9.24 -6.40 1.07
CA ARG A 23 -9.02 -5.56 -0.09
C ARG A 23 -8.53 -4.17 0.27
N LEU A 24 -7.54 -3.69 -0.47
CA LEU A 24 -6.97 -2.36 -0.32
C LEU A 24 -8.00 -1.30 -0.74
N THR A 25 -8.26 -0.37 0.17
CA THR A 25 -9.17 0.75 -0.03
C THR A 25 -8.45 2.07 0.30
N LEU A 26 -9.03 3.18 -0.15
CA LEU A 26 -8.52 4.52 0.12
C LEU A 26 -9.56 5.31 0.88
N HIS A 27 -9.13 5.91 1.98
CA HIS A 27 -9.96 6.74 2.81
C HIS A 27 -9.50 8.20 2.75
N PRO A 28 -10.43 9.17 2.86
CA PRO A 28 -10.08 10.58 2.91
C PRO A 28 -9.28 10.90 4.18
N LYS A 29 -8.58 12.04 4.18
CA LYS A 29 -7.73 12.50 5.28
C LYS A 29 -8.43 12.55 6.64
N ASP A 30 -9.73 12.86 6.66
CA ASP A 30 -10.50 13.00 7.89
C ASP A 30 -11.02 11.66 8.44
N HIS A 31 -10.73 10.56 7.75
CA HIS A 31 -11.02 9.23 8.27
C HIS A 31 -10.16 8.95 9.50
N GLN A 32 -10.76 8.34 10.52
CA GLN A 32 -10.04 7.85 11.69
C GLN A 32 -9.64 6.39 11.44
N PRO A 33 -8.38 6.12 11.07
CA PRO A 33 -7.93 4.76 10.81
C PRO A 33 -7.94 3.94 12.09
N GLY A 34 -8.39 2.69 11.98
CA GLY A 34 -8.35 1.70 13.04
C GLY A 34 -7.06 0.89 13.03
N LEU A 35 -6.86 0.09 14.08
CA LEU A 35 -5.73 -0.85 14.16
C LEU A 35 -5.69 -1.84 12.99
N ARG A 36 -6.85 -2.14 12.39
CA ARG A 36 -6.99 -3.07 11.26
C ARG A 36 -6.49 -2.51 9.93
N ASP A 37 -6.26 -1.21 9.85
CA ASP A 37 -5.81 -0.51 8.64
C ASP A 37 -4.28 -0.47 8.55
N LYS A 38 -3.58 -0.93 9.59
CA LYS A 38 -2.13 -1.03 9.56
C LYS A 38 -1.70 -2.08 8.54
N LEU A 39 -0.74 -1.68 7.73
CA LEU A 39 -0.15 -2.45 6.66
C LEU A 39 1.33 -2.62 6.94
N ARG A 40 1.93 -3.62 6.32
CA ARG A 40 3.36 -3.90 6.42
C ARG A 40 3.88 -4.56 5.16
N ALA A 41 5.19 -4.49 4.94
CA ALA A 41 5.84 -5.41 4.02
C ALA A 41 6.06 -6.78 4.70
N ASN A 42 5.83 -7.88 3.98
CA ASN A 42 6.32 -9.20 4.38
C ASN A 42 7.82 -9.37 4.00
N GLY A 43 8.38 -10.55 4.26
CA GLY A 43 9.80 -10.85 3.96
C GLY A 43 10.17 -10.84 2.47
N GLU A 44 9.17 -10.84 1.58
CA GLU A 44 9.32 -10.81 0.13
C GLU A 44 8.86 -9.47 -0.48
N PHE A 45 8.69 -8.43 0.34
CA PHE A 45 8.26 -7.10 -0.11
C PHE A 45 6.84 -7.04 -0.71
N TRP A 46 5.97 -7.98 -0.35
CA TRP A 46 4.53 -7.84 -0.58
C TRP A 46 3.89 -7.01 0.52
N LEU A 47 3.01 -6.09 0.16
CA LEU A 47 2.17 -5.37 1.10
C LEU A 47 1.13 -6.33 1.67
N CYS A 48 1.09 -6.39 2.98
CA CYS A 48 0.25 -7.28 3.75
C CYS A 48 -0.47 -6.49 4.85
N ARG A 49 -1.55 -7.09 5.37
CA ARG A 49 -2.13 -6.66 6.63
C ARG A 49 -1.11 -6.79 7.76
N ASP A 50 -1.14 -5.88 8.72
CA ASP A 50 -0.45 -6.11 10.00
C ASP A 50 -1.33 -6.93 10.94
N ASP A 51 -1.33 -8.25 10.75
CA ASP A 51 -2.06 -9.24 11.55
C ASP A 51 -1.21 -9.85 12.69
N GLY A 52 0.03 -9.38 12.85
CA GLY A 52 0.99 -9.90 13.82
C GLY A 52 1.70 -11.19 13.40
N LEU A 53 1.35 -11.77 12.25
CA LEU A 53 1.96 -12.99 11.73
C LEU A 53 3.23 -12.65 10.97
N ILE A 54 4.38 -12.57 11.67
CA ILE A 54 5.69 -12.41 11.01
C ILE A 54 6.72 -13.43 11.47
N GLY A 55 7.46 -13.99 10.52
CA GLY A 55 8.61 -14.86 10.76
C GLY A 55 8.16 -16.16 11.41
N LYS A 56 8.67 -16.44 12.62
CA LYS A 56 8.30 -17.67 13.34
C LYS A 56 6.82 -17.75 13.73
N PHE A 57 6.10 -16.61 13.69
CA PHE A 57 4.69 -16.53 14.06
C PHE A 57 3.75 -16.75 12.87
N GLY A 58 4.27 -16.74 11.64
CA GLY A 58 3.50 -16.92 10.42
C GLY A 58 3.94 -15.99 9.29
N ILE A 59 3.14 -16.00 8.22
CA ILE A 59 3.29 -15.11 7.07
C ILE A 59 2.04 -14.24 7.03
N PRO A 60 2.16 -12.92 6.97
CA PRO A 60 1.00 -12.05 7.02
C PRO A 60 0.25 -12.07 5.69
N ASP A 61 -1.06 -11.92 5.73
CA ASP A 61 -1.90 -12.02 4.53
C ASP A 61 -1.65 -10.84 3.57
N LYS A 62 -1.35 -11.15 2.30
CA LYS A 62 -1.18 -10.15 1.23
C LYS A 62 -2.50 -9.44 0.99
N VAL A 63 -2.45 -8.11 0.91
CA VAL A 63 -3.65 -7.34 0.53
C VAL A 63 -3.92 -7.50 -0.96
N VAL A 64 -5.20 -7.47 -1.31
CA VAL A 64 -5.66 -7.53 -2.70
C VAL A 64 -6.14 -6.15 -3.13
N PHE A 65 -5.70 -5.65 -4.28
CA PHE A 65 -6.30 -4.48 -4.90
C PHE A 65 -7.13 -4.90 -6.09
N LEU A 66 -8.40 -4.48 -6.14
CA LEU A 66 -9.31 -4.75 -7.25
C LEU A 66 -9.46 -3.49 -8.10
N TYR A 67 -9.08 -3.58 -9.37
CA TYR A 67 -9.16 -2.48 -10.33
C TYR A 67 -9.55 -3.02 -11.70
N ASP A 68 -10.58 -2.44 -12.32
CA ASP A 68 -11.13 -2.91 -13.60
C ASP A 68 -11.41 -4.44 -13.65
N ASN A 69 -12.01 -4.97 -12.57
CA ASN A 69 -12.27 -6.41 -12.37
C ASN A 69 -11.03 -7.32 -12.40
N GLN A 70 -9.83 -6.75 -12.23
CA GLN A 70 -8.58 -7.47 -12.11
C GLN A 70 -8.04 -7.35 -10.68
N GLU A 71 -7.63 -8.48 -10.12
CA GLU A 71 -6.96 -8.54 -8.83
C GLU A 71 -5.45 -8.34 -8.98
N TYR A 72 -4.89 -7.58 -8.04
CA TYR A 72 -3.46 -7.30 -7.95
C TYR A 72 -2.97 -7.54 -6.53
N ASN A 73 -1.82 -8.19 -6.43
CA ASN A 73 -0.98 -8.10 -5.23
C ASN A 73 -0.13 -6.84 -5.33
N ILE A 74 0.18 -6.23 -4.18
CA ILE A 74 0.95 -4.99 -4.16
C ILE A 74 2.36 -5.26 -3.70
N TRP A 75 3.33 -5.05 -4.59
CA TRP A 75 4.74 -5.01 -4.23
C TRP A 75 5.08 -3.62 -3.68
N ILE A 76 5.88 -3.56 -2.63
CA ILE A 76 6.29 -2.32 -1.98
C ILE A 76 7.81 -2.14 -2.08
N GLU A 77 8.24 -0.96 -2.51
CA GLU A 77 9.66 -0.62 -2.54
C GLU A 77 9.92 0.82 -2.10
N THR A 78 11.08 1.07 -1.51
CA THR A 78 11.55 2.43 -1.22
C THR A 78 11.98 3.10 -2.52
N ARG A 79 11.47 4.31 -2.77
CA ARG A 79 11.72 5.07 -4.01
C ARG A 79 12.34 6.44 -3.77
N GLY A 80 12.19 6.98 -2.56
CA GLY A 80 12.68 8.30 -2.22
C GLY A 80 12.75 8.53 -0.71
N PHE A 81 13.20 9.72 -0.36
CA PHE A 81 13.30 10.19 1.03
C PHE A 81 13.13 11.70 1.05
N SER A 82 12.26 12.20 1.92
CA SER A 82 11.99 13.64 2.08
C SER A 82 11.41 13.90 3.47
N ASP A 83 11.63 15.10 4.01
CA ASP A 83 11.15 15.54 5.33
C ASP A 83 11.45 14.54 6.47
N GLY A 84 12.60 13.85 6.39
CA GLY A 84 13.00 12.87 7.40
C GLY A 84 12.33 11.50 7.29
N ALA A 85 11.52 11.24 6.25
CA ALA A 85 10.75 10.01 6.08
C ALA A 85 11.00 9.34 4.72
N LEU A 86 10.91 8.01 4.70
CA LEU A 86 10.99 7.21 3.48
C LEU A 86 9.71 7.36 2.65
N GLU A 87 9.88 7.48 1.33
CA GLU A 87 8.79 7.45 0.35
C GLU A 87 8.77 6.08 -0.34
N TYR A 88 7.58 5.50 -0.42
CA TYR A 88 7.34 4.20 -1.00
C TYR A 88 6.59 4.31 -2.32
N GLY A 89 6.97 3.46 -3.27
CA GLY A 89 6.18 3.11 -4.44
C GLY A 89 5.43 1.82 -4.17
N LEU A 90 4.15 1.78 -4.55
CA LEU A 90 3.30 0.60 -4.45
C LEU A 90 3.00 0.11 -5.86
N ILE A 91 3.50 -1.07 -6.22
CA ILE A 91 3.48 -1.61 -7.58
C ILE A 91 2.42 -2.71 -7.66
N PRO A 92 1.31 -2.49 -8.37
CA PRO A 92 0.33 -3.54 -8.59
C PRO A 92 0.88 -4.59 -9.56
N ILE A 93 0.79 -5.85 -9.16
CA ILE A 93 1.25 -7.02 -9.89
C ILE A 93 0.13 -8.05 -9.92
N ILE A 94 -0.23 -8.51 -11.12
CA ILE A 94 -1.18 -9.61 -11.29
C ILE A 94 -0.59 -10.85 -10.59
N PRO A 95 -1.37 -11.65 -9.82
CA PRO A 95 -0.85 -12.86 -9.20
C PRO A 95 -0.12 -13.77 -10.20
N GLY A 96 1.17 -14.05 -9.95
CA GLY A 96 2.03 -14.83 -10.84
C GLY A 96 2.56 -14.07 -12.08
N GLY A 97 2.24 -12.79 -12.22
CA GLY A 97 2.72 -11.93 -13.28
C GLY A 97 4.06 -11.25 -12.96
N ASP A 98 4.60 -10.57 -13.98
CA ASP A 98 5.87 -9.87 -13.88
C ASP A 98 5.74 -8.48 -13.23
N TYR A 99 6.87 -7.97 -12.76
CA TYR A 99 6.98 -6.59 -12.28
C TYR A 99 6.55 -5.59 -13.36
N SER A 100 5.59 -4.73 -13.04
CA SER A 100 4.91 -3.88 -14.02
C SER A 100 5.54 -2.50 -14.21
N ASN A 101 6.46 -2.09 -13.33
CA ASN A 101 6.96 -0.71 -13.20
C ASN A 101 5.85 0.35 -13.31
N SER A 102 4.66 -0.01 -12.82
CA SER A 102 3.48 0.84 -12.70
C SER A 102 3.20 1.05 -11.22
N PHE A 103 2.46 2.09 -10.86
CA PHE A 103 2.30 2.50 -9.46
C PHE A 103 0.83 2.71 -9.14
N LEU A 104 0.43 2.34 -7.93
CA LEU A 104 -0.80 2.85 -7.35
C LEU A 104 -0.62 4.36 -7.10
N ALA A 105 -1.63 5.13 -7.45
CA ALA A 105 -1.71 6.56 -7.21
C ALA A 105 -3.09 6.96 -6.73
N VAL A 106 -3.16 8.06 -5.99
CA VAL A 106 -4.42 8.71 -5.64
C VAL A 106 -4.84 9.62 -6.79
N ASN A 107 -6.01 9.36 -7.35
CA ASN A 107 -6.63 10.24 -8.32
C ASN A 107 -7.31 11.40 -7.59
N ASP A 108 -6.73 12.60 -7.64
CA ASP A 108 -7.21 13.79 -6.92
C ASP A 108 -8.61 14.25 -7.34
N GLN A 109 -9.05 13.92 -8.56
CA GLN A 109 -10.38 14.31 -9.06
C GLN A 109 -11.50 13.41 -8.52
N THR A 110 -11.18 12.12 -8.33
CA THR A 110 -12.18 11.10 -7.95
C THR A 110 -12.05 10.63 -6.51
N GLY A 111 -10.91 10.91 -5.86
CA GLY A 111 -10.59 10.41 -4.52
C GLY A 111 -10.42 8.88 -4.48
N ARG A 112 -10.06 8.25 -5.61
CA ARG A 112 -9.91 6.79 -5.75
C ARG A 112 -8.47 6.42 -6.09
N LEU A 113 -8.13 5.15 -5.89
CA LEU A 113 -6.88 4.60 -6.39
C LEU A 113 -6.97 4.32 -7.89
N GLU A 114 -5.86 4.59 -8.58
CA GLU A 114 -5.66 4.25 -9.98
C GLU A 114 -4.26 3.68 -10.20
N ILE A 115 -4.03 3.09 -11.38
CA ILE A 115 -2.73 2.56 -11.79
C ILE A 115 -2.10 3.51 -12.82
N VAL A 116 -0.94 4.08 -12.48
CA VAL A 116 -0.21 5.01 -13.34
C VAL A 116 1.16 4.45 -13.78
N LYS A 117 1.68 4.95 -14.90
CA LYS A 117 2.98 4.51 -15.45
C LYS A 117 4.19 5.27 -14.91
N GLN A 118 3.99 6.30 -14.10
CA GLN A 118 5.05 7.14 -13.57
C GLN A 118 4.90 7.34 -12.08
N TRP A 119 6.01 7.26 -11.36
CA TRP A 119 6.04 7.56 -9.93
C TRP A 119 6.10 9.08 -9.71
N ARG A 120 4.92 9.69 -9.59
CA ARG A 120 4.71 11.13 -9.34
C ARG A 120 4.15 11.35 -7.94
N GLN A 121 3.88 12.61 -7.58
CA GLN A 121 3.44 13.01 -6.23
C GLN A 121 2.24 12.21 -5.72
N GLU A 122 1.29 11.91 -6.60
CA GLU A 122 0.06 11.16 -6.33
C GLU A 122 0.33 9.68 -6.04
N ALA A 123 1.47 9.16 -6.50
CA ALA A 123 1.94 7.78 -6.30
C ALA A 123 2.92 7.64 -5.13
N LYS A 124 3.16 8.71 -4.36
CA LYS A 124 4.04 8.69 -3.21
C LYS A 124 3.26 8.38 -1.94
N PHE A 125 3.70 7.34 -1.25
CA PHE A 125 3.16 6.98 0.06
C PHE A 125 4.25 7.04 1.14
N ARG A 126 3.87 7.39 2.35
CA ARG A 126 4.69 7.26 3.57
C ARG A 126 4.02 6.26 4.52
N CYS A 127 4.83 5.48 5.23
CA CYS A 127 4.36 4.62 6.32
C CYS A 127 4.60 5.35 7.64
N VAL A 128 3.53 5.57 8.42
CA VAL A 128 3.55 6.24 9.74
C VAL A 128 2.98 5.33 10.81
N GLU A 129 3.58 5.27 12.00
CA GLU A 129 3.15 4.38 13.09
C GLU A 129 1.90 4.86 13.85
#